data_AF-A0A1W9TUI7-F1
#
_entry.id   AF-A0A1W9TUI7-F1
#
_cell.length_a   1.000
_cell.length_b   1.000
_cell.length_c   1.000
_cell.angle_alpha   90.00
_cell.angle_beta   90.00
_cell.angle_gamma   90.00
#
_symmetry.space_group_name_H-M   'P 1'
#
loop_
_entity.id
_entity.type
_entity.pdbx_description
1 polymer ?
#
loop_
_entity_poly.entity_id
_entity_poly.type
_entity_poly.pdbx_seq_one_letter_code
_entity_poly.pdbx_strand_id
1 'polypeptide(L)'
;NIILFPLVYEDNIKGVIELGSSNEFTPTIIEFLELASYTIATVINAALTSENLNELFVREELLASNEEMEEKNKLFDKWREEINKKA
;
A
#
# COMPACT_ATOMS: atom_id res chain seq x y z
N ASN A 1 29.22 14.44 7.24
CA ASN A 1 28.58 13.90 8.45
C ASN A 1 27.30 13.20 8.07
N ILE A 2 27.12 11.95 8.50
CA ILE A 2 25.90 11.17 8.24
C ILE A 2 25.28 10.79 9.58
N ILE A 3 23.96 10.91 9.69
CA ILE A 3 23.18 10.41 10.83
C ILE A 3 22.08 9.48 10.33
N LEU A 4 21.84 8.41 11.09
CA LEU A 4 20.79 7.43 10.84
C LEU A 4 19.77 7.54 11.97
N PHE A 5 18.51 7.74 11.63
CA PHE A 5 17.42 7.89 12.60
C PHE A 5 16.35 6.81 12.39
N PRO A 6 16.03 6.01 13.41
CA PRO A 6 14.98 5.01 13.29
C PRO A 6 13.60 5.69 13.24
N LEU A 7 12.75 5.21 12.35
CA LEU A 7 11.32 5.56 12.32
C LEU A 7 10.57 4.57 13.19
N VAL A 8 10.13 5.02 14.36
CA VAL A 8 9.44 4.18 15.34
C VAL A 8 7.95 4.48 15.33
N TYR A 9 7.14 3.43 15.20
CA TYR A 9 5.69 3.48 15.31
C TYR A 9 5.22 2.32 16.18
N GLU A 10 4.47 2.60 17.25
CA GLU A 10 3.99 1.61 18.23
C GLU A 10 5.12 0.66 18.71
N ASP A 11 6.23 1.24 19.19
CA ASP A 11 7.41 0.52 19.68
C ASP A 11 8.11 -0.40 18.65
N ASN A 12 7.72 -0.30 17.38
CA ASN A 12 8.33 -1.06 16.28
C ASN A 12 9.06 -0.13 15.33
N ILE A 13 10.29 -0.53 14.93
CA ILE A 13 11.04 0.17 13.89
C ILE A 13 10.42 -0.18 12.53
N LYS A 14 9.83 0.82 11.87
CA LYS A 14 9.24 0.71 10.53
C LYS A 14 10.24 0.99 9.41
N GLY A 15 11.34 1.67 9.74
CA GLY A 15 12.38 2.02 8.77
C GLY A 15 13.47 2.88 9.40
N VAL A 16 14.39 3.35 8.57
CA VAL A 16 15.48 4.25 8.97
C VAL A 16 15.58 5.37 7.95
N ILE A 17 15.74 6.60 8.43
CA ILE A 17 16.08 7.76 7.59
C ILE A 17 17.58 8.00 7.69
N GLU A 18 18.21 8.20 6.54
CA GLU A 18 19.59 8.66 6.42
C GLU A 18 19.63 10.15 6.06
N LEU A 19 20.41 10.92 6.81
CA LEU A 19 20.62 12.34 6.53
C LEU A 19 22.11 12.62 6.42
N GLY A 20 22.50 13.21 5.29
CA GLY A 20 23.85 13.72 5.05
C GLY A 20 23.91 15.23 5.28
N SER A 21 24.96 15.69 5.94
CA SER A 21 25.25 17.11 6.15
C SER A 21 26.73 17.41 5.94
N SER A 22 27.00 18.58 5.36
CA SER A 22 28.34 19.18 5.29
C SER A 22 28.81 19.70 6.65
N ASN A 23 27.89 19.98 7.56
CA ASN A 23 28.15 20.51 8.90
C ASN A 23 27.92 19.41 9.95
N GLU A 24 28.44 19.58 11.17
CA GLU A 24 28.15 18.65 12.27
C GLU A 24 26.70 18.77 12.73
N PHE A 25 26.12 17.64 13.15
CA PHE A 25 24.79 17.62 13.76
C PHE A 25 24.91 18.11 15.20
N THR A 26 24.22 19.20 15.52
CA THR A 26 24.19 19.72 16.89
C THR A 26 23.23 18.90 17.76
N PRO A 27 23.36 18.92 19.10
CA PRO A 27 22.40 18.28 19.99
C PRO A 27 20.95 18.71 19.73
N THR A 28 20.72 20.00 19.46
CA THR A 28 19.40 20.52 19.12
C THR A 28 18.83 19.92 17.84
N ILE A 29 19.66 19.65 16.82
CA ILE A 29 19.22 18.97 15.61
C ILE A 29 18.86 17.52 15.92
N ILE A 30 19.63 16.84 16.77
CA ILE A 30 19.38 15.46 17.16
C ILE A 30 18.05 15.36 17.92
N GLU A 31 17.81 16.21 18.92
CA GLU A 31 16.53 16.26 19.66
C GLU A 31 15.34 16.55 18.75
N PHE A 32 15.52 17.45 17.77
CA PHE A 32 14.50 17.71 16.78
C PHE A 32 14.19 16.47 15.93
N LEU A 33 15.23 15.72 15.51
CA LEU A 33 15.07 14.49 14.74
C LEU A 33 14.37 13.40 15.56
N GLU A 34 14.63 13.30 16.87
CA GLU A 34 13.90 12.39 17.76
C GLU A 34 12.39 12.69 17.75
N LEU A 35 12.02 13.96 17.92
CA LEU A 35 10.61 14.37 17.91
C LEU A 35 9.96 14.17 16.54
N ALA A 36 10.69 14.51 15.47
CA ALA A 36 10.21 14.35 14.10
C ALA A 36 10.05 12.89 13.71
N SER A 37 10.90 11.98 14.22
CA SER A 37 10.90 10.55 13.86
C SER A 37 9.54 9.90 14.07
N TYR A 38 8.87 10.19 15.20
CA TYR A 38 7.57 9.65 15.54
C TYR A 38 6.47 10.14 14.58
N THR A 39 6.49 11.44 14.28
CA THR A 39 5.53 12.06 13.36
C THR A 39 5.70 11.50 11.94
N ILE A 40 6.94 11.41 11.47
CA ILE A 40 7.26 10.88 10.14
C ILE A 40 6.86 9.40 10.05
N ALA A 41 7.20 8.59 11.06
CA ALA A 41 6.83 7.17 11.11
C ALA A 41 5.31 6.98 11.04
N THR A 42 4.55 7.81 11.76
CA THR A 42 3.09 7.76 11.79
C THR A 42 2.49 8.07 10.41
N VAL A 43 2.94 9.14 9.76
CA VAL A 43 2.42 9.55 8.45
C VAL A 43 2.78 8.53 7.37
N ILE A 44 4.01 8.02 7.37
CA ILE A 44 4.44 6.97 6.42
C ILE A 44 3.61 5.70 6.62
N ASN A 45 3.40 5.28 7.87
CA ASN A 45 2.61 4.09 8.16
C ASN A 45 1.15 4.25 7.68
N ALA A 46 0.56 5.43 7.87
CA ALA A 46 -0.79 5.73 7.37
C ALA A 46 -0.86 5.69 5.84
N ALA A 47 0.12 6.26 5.15
CA ALA A 47 0.19 6.24 3.69
C ALA A 47 0.31 4.81 3.14
N LEU A 48 1.24 4.01 3.68
CA LEU A 48 1.42 2.60 3.29
C LEU A 48 0.18 1.76 3.58
N THR A 49 -0.47 1.99 4.72
CA THR A 49 -1.72 1.29 5.06
C THR A 49 -2.82 1.63 4.06
N SER A 50 -2.97 2.91 3.70
CA SER A 50 -3.95 3.34 2.71
C SER A 50 -3.68 2.76 1.32
N GLU A 51 -2.42 2.68 0.91
CA GLU A 51 -2.01 2.07 -0.36
C GLU A 51 -2.35 0.58 -0.40
N ASN A 52 -1.97 -0.17 0.64
CA ASN A 52 -2.27 -1.60 0.75
C ASN A 52 -3.78 -1.88 0.72
N LEU A 53 -4.58 -1.06 1.40
CA LEU A 53 -6.04 -1.19 1.36
C LEU A 53 -6.59 -0.95 -0.04
N ASN A 54 -6.08 0.06 -0.75
CA ASN A 54 -6.50 0.34 -2.11
C ASN A 54 -6.15 -0.80 -3.06
N GLU A 55 -4.95 -1.38 -2.94
CA GLU A 55 -4.58 -2.56 -3.73
C GLU A 55 -5.48 -3.76 -3.46
N LEU A 56 -5.85 -4.00 -2.20
CA LEU A 56 -6.77 -5.07 -1.83
C LEU A 56 -8.16 -4.85 -2.45
N PHE A 57 -8.69 -3.63 -2.38
CA PHE A 57 -9.99 -3.32 -2.99
C PHE A 57 -9.98 -3.50 -4.51
N VAL A 58 -8.94 -3.02 -5.19
CA VAL A 58 -8.78 -3.21 -6.65
C VAL A 58 -8.74 -4.69 -6.99
N ARG A 59 -8.02 -5.49 -6.19
CA ARG A 59 -7.95 -6.95 -6.39
C ARG A 59 -9.30 -7.63 -6.21
N GLU A 60 -10.06 -7.25 -5.19
CA GLU A 60 -11.41 -7.80 -4.94
C GLU A 60 -12.38 -7.43 -6.08
N GLU A 61 -12.35 -6.18 -6.53
CA GLU A 61 -13.17 -5.72 -7.66
C GLU A 61 -12.87 -6.48 -8.96
N LEU A 62 -11.57 -6.70 -9.24
CA LEU A 62 -11.15 -7.50 -10.39
C LEU A 62 -11.63 -8.96 -10.31
N LEU A 63 -11.58 -9.57 -9.12
CA LEU A 63 -12.08 -10.93 -8.92
C LEU A 63 -13.58 -11.01 -9.16
N ALA A 64 -14.36 -10.10 -8.57
CA ALA A 64 -15.81 -10.03 -8.78
C ALA A 64 -16.18 -9.81 -10.26
N SER A 65 -15.46 -8.93 -10.95
CA SER A 65 -15.68 -8.66 -12.38
C SER A 65 -15.40 -9.90 -13.25
N ASN A 66 -14.33 -10.65 -12.94
CA ASN A 66 -14.03 -11.89 -13.64
C ASN A 66 -15.10 -12.96 -13.41
N GLU A 67 -15.57 -13.13 -12.17
CA GLU A 67 -16.65 -14.07 -11.85
C GLU A 67 -17.95 -13.73 -12.61
N GLU A 68 -18.33 -12.46 -12.64
CA GLU A 68 -19.51 -12.00 -13.41
C GLU A 68 -19.34 -12.27 -14.91
N MET A 69 -18.15 -12.01 -15.45
CA MET A 69 -17.83 -12.27 -16.86
C MET A 69 -17.92 -13.77 -17.19
N GLU A 70 -17.39 -14.64 -16.32
CA GLU A 70 -17.49 -16.09 -16.48
C GLU A 70 -18.95 -16.56 -16.47
N GLU A 71 -19.78 -16.02 -15.58
CA GLU A 71 -21.20 -16.36 -15.51
C GLU A 71 -21.94 -15.93 -16.78
N LYS A 72 -21.68 -14.72 -17.28
CA LYS A 72 -22.23 -14.23 -18.55
C LYS A 72 -21.82 -15.08 -19.73
N ASN A 73 -20.55 -15.47 -19.81
CA ASN A 73 -20.06 -16.36 -20.87
C ASN A 73 -20.75 -17.73 -20.83
N LYS A 74 -20.87 -18.34 -19.66
CA LYS A 74 -21.61 -19.60 -19.48
C LYS A 74 -23.07 -19.48 -19.93
N LEU A 75 -23.71 -18.34 -19.64
CA LEU A 75 -25.07 -18.09 -20.09
C LEU A 75 -25.13 -17.95 -21.62
N PHE A 76 -24.25 -17.16 -22.23
CA PHE A 76 -24.17 -17.01 -23.68
C PHE A 76 -23.97 -18.35 -24.40
N ASP A 77 -23.09 -19.21 -23.89
CA ASP A 77 -22.86 -20.54 -24.47
C ASP A 77 -24.12 -21.40 -24.44
N LYS A 78 -24.85 -21.43 -23.31
CA LYS A 78 -26.14 -22.13 -23.21
C LYS A 78 -27.16 -21.61 -24.23
N TRP A 79 -27.28 -20.30 -24.38
CA TRP A 79 -28.19 -19.69 -25.36
C TRP A 79 -27.83 -20.06 -26.79
N ARG A 80 -26.54 -20.09 -27.14
CA ARG A 80 -26.07 -20.51 -28.48
C ARG A 80 -26.41 -21.97 -28.76
N GLU A 81 -26.23 -22.86 -27.78
CA GLU A 81 -26.63 -24.26 -27.90
C GLU A 81 -28.13 -24.42 -28.13
N GLU A 82 -28.96 -23.67 -27.40
CA GLU A 82 -30.42 -23.72 -27.55
C GLU A 82 -30.89 -23.22 -28.92
N ILE A 83 -30.29 -22.13 -29.43
CA ILE A 83 -30.61 -21.61 -30.77
C ILE A 83 -30.23 -22.64 -31.84
N ASN A 84 -29.04 -23.24 -31.75
CA ASN A 84 -28.58 -24.25 -32.70
C ASN A 84 -29.43 -25.53 -32.67
N LYS A 85 -30.04 -25.88 -31.54
CA LYS A 85 -30.97 -27.03 -31.43
C LYS A 85 -32.36 -26.74 -32.02
N LYS A 86 -32.74 -25.47 -32.16
CA LYS A 86 -34.06 -25.04 -32.68
C LYS A 86 -34.02 -24.65 -34.17
N ALA A 87 -32.84 -24.56 -34.77
CA ALA A 87 -32.62 -24.35 -36.20
C ALA A 87 -32.51 -25.68 -36.95
#